data_AF-A0AAX4I821-F1
#
_entry.id   AF-A0AAX4I821-F1
#
_cell.length_a   1.000
_cell.length_b   1.000
_cell.length_c   1.000
_cell.angle_alpha   90.00
_cell.angle_beta   90.00
_cell.angle_gamma   90.00
#
_symmetry.space_group_name_H-M   'P 1'
#
loop_
_entity.id
_entity.type
_entity.pdbx_description
1 polymer ?
#
loop_
_entity_poly.entity_id
_entity_poly.type
_entity_poly.pdbx_seq_one_letter_code
_entity_poly.pdbx_strand_id
1 'polypeptide(L)'
;MTTRRITENLSQPNKSINNTEEVTDRHATTADGSASISPASPVSVPILPPTIHLTYGRLGQEKVYTVLSNKYDTPCTILVNMHWYSSSFSLRVFGGDSRNGGVVATAHGKAGPFFSRSFLEVALPPFPPTQISQTKIITKWRSALCGFSMVIGGKEECFEWRRTTDAEAKQIGNGLRRKLVRVSGPNSGTGGPKALREAGFSSDGKEVVAFMADNSSWNMGHGLTIRFKGSGLGDILGEQWRISCLLSGLWLWWIDLGRYGTTVAGAGAVTIVAGVGLGLAA
;
A
#
# COMPACT_ATOMS: atom_id res chain seq x y z
N MET A 1 20.56 29.70 60.62
CA MET A 1 20.33 30.40 59.32
C MET A 1 19.14 29.70 58.67
N THR A 2 17.89 29.98 59.01
CA THR A 2 17.13 31.23 58.73
C THR A 2 17.16 31.48 57.23
N THR A 3 16.09 31.20 56.48
CA THR A 3 14.97 32.15 56.31
C THR A 3 13.70 31.47 55.78
N ARG A 4 12.57 31.75 56.44
CA ARG A 4 11.19 31.54 55.98
C ARG A 4 10.84 32.53 54.85
N ARG A 5 9.97 32.15 53.91
CA ARG A 5 8.97 33.09 53.36
C ARG A 5 7.69 32.39 52.93
N ILE A 6 6.60 32.92 53.45
CA ILE A 6 5.19 32.62 53.20
C ILE A 6 4.64 33.73 52.30
N THR A 7 3.77 33.37 51.35
CA THR A 7 2.66 34.18 50.78
C THR A 7 1.85 33.22 49.90
N GLU A 8 0.71 32.66 50.34
CA GLU A 8 -0.65 33.22 50.44
C GLU A 8 -1.30 33.70 49.13
N ASN A 9 -2.38 32.97 48.79
CA ASN A 9 -3.70 33.39 48.28
C ASN A 9 -3.83 34.04 46.89
N LEU A 10 -4.67 33.44 46.04
CA LEU A 10 -6.00 33.99 45.70
C LEU A 10 -6.81 32.97 44.87
N SER A 11 -7.84 32.41 45.51
CA SER A 11 -8.90 31.62 44.87
C SER A 11 -10.00 32.59 44.42
N GLN A 12 -10.39 32.55 43.16
CA GLN A 12 -11.56 33.28 42.64
C GLN A 12 -12.74 32.33 42.40
N PRO A 13 -13.98 32.77 42.68
CA PRO A 13 -15.18 31.96 42.51
C PRO A 13 -15.69 31.96 41.06
N ASN A 14 -16.04 30.77 40.57
CA ASN A 14 -16.77 30.58 39.32
C ASN A 14 -18.17 31.18 39.41
N LYS A 15 -18.45 32.17 38.55
CA LYS A 15 -19.76 32.78 38.35
C LYS A 15 -20.46 32.03 37.21
N SER A 16 -21.48 31.23 37.52
CA SER A 16 -22.38 30.64 36.52
C SER A 16 -23.33 31.70 35.99
N ILE A 17 -23.34 31.89 34.68
CA ILE A 17 -24.32 32.73 33.97
C ILE A 17 -25.31 31.76 33.33
N ASN A 18 -26.53 31.76 33.84
CA ASN A 18 -27.69 31.14 33.22
C ASN A 18 -28.24 32.13 32.19
N ASN A 19 -28.08 31.83 30.90
CA ASN A 19 -28.81 32.50 29.84
C ASN A 19 -29.98 31.59 29.43
N THR A 20 -31.17 31.97 29.89
CA THR A 20 -32.45 31.53 29.33
C THR A 20 -32.67 32.33 28.05
N GLU A 21 -32.35 31.74 26.90
CA GLU A 21 -32.75 32.30 25.61
C GLU A 21 -34.12 31.75 25.21
N GLU A 22 -34.97 32.72 24.92
CA GLU A 22 -36.36 32.66 24.53
C GLU A 22 -36.52 32.07 23.13
N VAL A 23 -37.26 30.96 23.05
CA VAL A 23 -37.68 30.31 21.81
C VAL A 23 -38.60 31.26 21.06
N THR A 24 -38.09 31.87 19.99
CA THR A 24 -38.92 32.56 18.99
C THR A 24 -38.95 31.71 17.72
N ASP A 25 -40.08 31.02 17.52
CA ASP A 25 -40.41 30.32 16.28
C ASP A 25 -40.38 31.28 15.09
N ARG A 26 -39.45 31.04 14.16
CA ARG A 26 -39.49 31.61 12.81
C ARG A 26 -39.62 30.47 11.82
N HIS A 27 -40.84 30.31 11.28
CA HIS A 27 -41.11 29.53 10.09
C HIS A 27 -40.22 30.03 8.94
N ALA A 28 -39.16 29.29 8.63
CA ALA A 28 -38.39 29.46 7.40
C ALA A 28 -39.03 28.61 6.30
N THR A 29 -39.53 29.28 5.26
CA THR A 29 -39.98 28.66 4.02
C THR A 29 -38.77 28.03 3.32
N THR A 30 -38.77 26.70 3.23
CA THR A 30 -37.79 25.89 2.51
C THR A 30 -37.81 26.25 1.03
N ALA A 31 -36.80 26.98 0.55
CA ALA A 31 -36.51 27.08 -0.86
C ALA A 31 -35.70 25.84 -1.25
N ASP A 32 -36.29 24.98 -2.09
CA ASP A 32 -35.64 23.83 -2.72
C ASP A 32 -34.55 24.31 -3.69
N GLY A 33 -33.40 24.68 -3.13
CA GLY A 33 -32.16 24.90 -3.86
C GLY A 33 -31.57 23.56 -4.28
N SER A 34 -31.96 23.07 -5.46
CA SER A 34 -31.27 21.95 -6.10
C SER A 34 -29.83 22.36 -6.41
N ALA A 35 -28.91 22.03 -5.50
CA ALA A 35 -27.50 22.22 -5.72
C ALA A 35 -27.07 21.34 -6.90
N SER A 36 -26.79 21.97 -8.04
CA SER A 36 -26.11 21.37 -9.18
C SER A 36 -24.79 20.78 -8.71
N ILE A 37 -24.76 19.47 -8.45
CA ILE A 37 -23.54 18.72 -8.19
C ILE A 37 -22.76 18.72 -9.51
N SER A 38 -21.77 19.59 -9.62
CA SER A 38 -20.84 19.56 -10.75
C SER A 38 -20.24 18.15 -10.85
N PRO A 39 -20.35 17.47 -12.01
CA PRO A 39 -19.80 16.15 -12.17
C PRO A 39 -18.29 16.21 -11.94
N ALA A 40 -17.80 15.42 -10.99
CA ALA A 40 -16.37 15.31 -10.71
C ALA A 40 -15.62 14.94 -12.00
N SER A 41 -14.57 15.68 -12.32
CA SER A 41 -13.73 15.41 -13.49
C SER A 41 -13.29 13.94 -13.51
N PRO A 42 -13.28 13.28 -14.68
CA PRO A 42 -12.89 11.88 -14.77
C PRO A 42 -11.45 11.71 -14.26
N VAL A 43 -11.29 10.93 -13.20
CA VAL A 43 -9.99 10.62 -12.61
C VAL A 43 -9.23 9.76 -13.63
N SER A 44 -8.17 10.33 -14.21
CA SER A 44 -7.31 9.61 -15.14
C SER A 44 -6.52 8.55 -14.37
N VAL A 45 -6.53 7.30 -14.85
CA VAL A 45 -5.73 6.22 -14.25
C VAL A 45 -4.25 6.55 -14.46
N PRO A 46 -3.42 6.59 -13.41
CA PRO A 46 -2.01 6.90 -13.53
C PRO A 46 -1.32 5.78 -14.29
N ILE A 47 -0.48 6.16 -15.26
CA ILE A 47 0.34 5.21 -16.01
C ILE A 47 1.59 4.93 -15.19
N LEU A 48 1.76 3.67 -14.74
CA LEU A 48 2.92 3.28 -13.96
C LEU A 48 4.15 3.05 -14.86
N PRO A 49 5.35 3.42 -14.38
CA PRO A 49 6.58 3.19 -15.11
C PRO A 49 6.97 1.70 -15.17
N PRO A 50 7.80 1.30 -16.16
CA PRO A 50 8.41 -0.03 -16.22
C PRO A 50 9.14 -0.48 -14.95
N THR A 51 9.74 0.47 -14.24
CA THR A 51 10.38 0.23 -12.94
C THR A 51 9.92 1.30 -11.98
N ILE A 52 9.42 0.83 -10.84
CA ILE A 52 8.90 1.63 -9.74
C ILE A 52 9.92 1.53 -8.61
N HIS A 53 10.39 2.69 -8.16
CA HIS A 53 11.14 2.79 -6.91
C HIS A 53 10.21 3.44 -5.88
N LEU A 54 9.86 2.67 -4.85
CA LEU A 54 9.15 3.21 -3.70
C LEU A 54 10.17 3.75 -2.72
N THR A 55 10.06 5.02 -2.38
CA THR A 55 10.83 5.63 -1.30
C THR A 55 9.93 5.82 -0.09
N TYR A 56 10.43 5.42 1.07
CA TYR A 56 9.72 5.62 2.33
C TYR A 56 9.88 7.06 2.79
N GLY A 57 8.77 7.68 3.17
CA GLY A 57 8.70 8.99 3.80
C GLY A 57 7.69 9.02 4.94
N ARG A 58 7.62 10.17 5.61
CA ARG A 58 6.60 10.48 6.60
C ARG A 58 5.93 11.79 6.24
N LEU A 59 4.61 11.82 6.32
CA LEU A 59 3.82 13.04 6.23
C LEU A 59 3.03 13.18 7.53
N GLY A 60 3.59 13.95 8.47
CA GLY A 60 3.12 13.96 9.86
C GLY A 60 3.33 12.60 10.53
N GLN A 61 2.25 11.99 11.03
CA GLN A 61 2.26 10.65 11.64
C GLN A 61 2.07 9.52 10.62
N GLU A 62 1.71 9.85 9.38
CA GLU A 62 1.42 8.85 8.36
C GLU A 62 2.67 8.38 7.63
N LYS A 63 2.69 7.09 7.31
CA LYS A 63 3.72 6.48 6.48
C LYS A 63 3.32 6.68 5.02
N VAL A 64 4.19 7.33 4.26
CA VAL A 64 3.96 7.63 2.85
C VAL A 64 5.02 6.93 2.03
N TYR A 65 4.61 6.33 0.92
CA TYR A 65 5.54 5.85 -0.08
C TYR A 65 5.34 6.65 -1.35
N THR A 66 6.41 7.26 -1.83
CA THR A 66 6.40 7.97 -3.09
C THR A 66 6.88 7.04 -4.18
N VAL A 67 6.07 6.85 -5.21
CA VAL A 67 6.47 6.18 -6.44
C VAL A 67 7.29 7.18 -7.23
N LEU A 68 8.61 6.95 -7.26
CA LEU A 68 9.51 7.69 -8.12
C LEU A 68 9.63 6.99 -9.46
N SER A 69 9.56 7.78 -10.52
CA SER A 69 9.98 7.34 -11.85
C SER A 69 10.91 8.34 -12.49
N ASN A 70 12.00 7.85 -13.10
CA ASN A 70 12.93 8.69 -13.85
C ASN A 70 12.33 9.26 -15.14
N LYS A 71 11.15 8.79 -15.56
CA LYS A 71 10.51 9.17 -16.84
C LYS A 71 9.22 9.96 -16.70
N TYR A 72 8.70 10.16 -15.50
CA TYR A 72 7.39 10.77 -15.30
C TYR A 72 7.51 12.03 -14.46
N ASP A 73 6.99 13.14 -15.00
CA ASP A 73 6.97 14.45 -14.31
C ASP A 73 6.01 14.47 -13.12
N THR A 74 5.10 13.50 -13.03
CA THR A 74 4.12 13.43 -11.94
C THR A 74 4.41 12.22 -11.04
N PRO A 75 4.85 12.42 -9.79
CA PRO A 75 4.98 11.33 -8.84
C PRO A 75 3.59 10.76 -8.51
N CYS A 76 3.53 9.49 -8.14
CA CYS A 76 2.32 8.89 -7.58
C CYS A 76 2.52 8.66 -6.09
N THR A 77 1.57 9.10 -5.28
CA THR A 77 1.67 8.99 -3.82
C THR A 77 0.85 7.82 -3.31
N ILE A 78 1.47 6.92 -2.54
CA ILE A 78 0.79 5.82 -1.88
C ILE A 78 0.79 6.09 -0.37
N LEU A 79 -0.38 6.38 0.18
CA LEU A 79 -0.56 6.45 1.62
C LEU A 79 -0.76 5.04 2.17
N VAL A 80 0.02 4.73 3.21
CA VAL A 80 -0.01 3.43 3.87
C VAL A 80 -0.43 3.64 5.31
N ASN A 81 -1.68 3.31 5.60
CA ASN A 81 -2.15 3.29 6.97
C ASN A 81 -2.17 1.85 7.48
N MET A 82 -1.38 1.63 8.52
CA MET A 82 -1.07 0.32 9.04
C MET A 82 -1.38 0.29 10.52
N HIS A 83 -2.30 -0.59 10.89
CA HIS A 83 -2.75 -0.75 12.27
C HIS A 83 -2.19 -2.05 12.82
N TRP A 84 -0.96 -1.98 13.34
CA TRP A 84 -0.19 -3.14 13.78
C TRP A 84 -0.94 -4.02 14.81
N TYR A 85 -1.70 -3.43 15.74
CA TYR A 85 -2.49 -4.16 16.74
C TYR A 85 -3.61 -5.00 16.13
N SER A 86 -4.22 -4.50 15.05
CA SER A 86 -5.36 -5.15 14.39
C SER A 86 -4.93 -6.07 13.24
N SER A 87 -3.63 -6.11 12.95
CA SER A 87 -3.06 -6.72 11.75
C SER A 87 -3.76 -6.27 10.45
N SER A 88 -4.35 -5.07 10.46
CA SER A 88 -5.03 -4.49 9.31
C SER A 88 -4.17 -3.44 8.63
N PHE A 89 -4.41 -3.29 7.34
CA PHE A 89 -3.59 -2.49 6.46
C PHE A 89 -4.49 -1.88 5.40
N SER A 90 -4.34 -0.60 5.17
CA SER A 90 -5.05 0.12 4.12
C SER A 90 -4.07 0.91 3.28
N LEU A 91 -4.21 0.75 1.97
CA LEU A 91 -3.48 1.49 0.96
C LEU A 91 -4.44 2.43 0.25
N ARG A 92 -3.99 3.65 0.02
CA ARG A 92 -4.67 4.59 -0.88
C ARG A 92 -3.64 5.13 -1.85
N VAL A 93 -3.91 4.94 -3.12
CA VAL A 93 -3.10 5.47 -4.23
C VAL A 93 -3.75 6.76 -4.69
N PHE A 94 -2.99 7.84 -4.69
CA PHE A 94 -3.41 9.15 -5.16
C PHE A 94 -2.77 9.43 -6.51
N GLY A 95 -3.57 9.99 -7.42
CA GLY A 95 -3.04 10.54 -8.67
C GLY A 95 -2.26 11.80 -8.35
N GLY A 96 -0.97 11.85 -8.71
CA GLY A 96 -0.15 13.04 -8.55
C GLY A 96 0.59 13.17 -7.21
N ASP A 97 1.16 14.35 -7.02
CA ASP A 97 2.05 14.74 -5.91
C ASP A 97 1.30 15.13 -4.63
N SER A 98 -0.01 15.35 -4.73
CA SER A 98 -0.87 15.83 -3.65
C SER A 98 -2.04 14.90 -3.37
N ARG A 99 -2.49 14.90 -2.11
CA ARG A 99 -3.73 14.23 -1.66
C ARG A 99 -4.98 14.71 -2.42
N ASN A 100 -4.88 15.84 -3.09
CA ASN A 100 -5.98 16.47 -3.81
C ASN A 100 -6.27 15.81 -5.16
N GLY A 101 -5.36 15.01 -5.73
CA GLY A 101 -5.53 14.41 -7.05
C GLY A 101 -6.51 13.23 -7.13
N GLY A 102 -7.36 13.07 -6.12
CA GLY A 102 -8.34 11.99 -6.03
C GLY A 102 -7.70 10.64 -5.71
N VAL A 103 -8.48 9.76 -5.09
CA VAL A 103 -8.05 8.38 -4.82
C VAL A 103 -8.27 7.57 -6.09
N VAL A 104 -7.18 7.10 -6.67
CA VAL A 104 -7.18 6.25 -7.85
C VAL A 104 -7.53 4.82 -7.48
N ALA A 105 -6.87 4.28 -6.45
CA ALA A 105 -7.07 2.89 -6.04
C ALA A 105 -7.00 2.79 -4.52
N THR A 106 -7.76 1.84 -3.97
CA THR A 106 -7.64 1.47 -2.56
C THR A 106 -7.34 -0.01 -2.43
N ALA A 107 -6.57 -0.36 -1.41
CA ALA A 107 -6.45 -1.74 -0.98
C ALA A 107 -6.70 -1.85 0.51
N HIS A 108 -7.34 -2.93 0.91
CA HIS A 108 -7.55 -3.27 2.31
C HIS A 108 -7.09 -4.70 2.55
N GLY A 109 -6.12 -4.85 3.43
CA GLY A 109 -5.56 -6.13 3.81
C GLY A 109 -5.74 -6.42 5.29
N LYS A 110 -5.85 -7.70 5.61
CA LYS A 110 -5.76 -8.19 6.98
C LYS A 110 -4.83 -9.39 7.00
N ALA A 111 -3.82 -9.32 7.87
CA ALA A 111 -2.97 -10.46 8.17
C ALA A 111 -3.63 -11.27 9.30
N GLY A 112 -3.86 -12.55 9.06
CA GLY A 112 -4.34 -13.46 10.10
C GLY A 112 -3.27 -13.72 11.16
N PRO A 113 -3.64 -14.34 12.30
CA PRO A 113 -2.68 -14.81 13.29
C PRO A 113 -1.61 -15.68 12.62
N PHE A 114 -0.34 -15.42 12.94
CA PHE A 114 0.82 -16.09 12.31
C PHE A 114 0.79 -16.06 10.77
N PHE A 115 0.14 -15.05 10.18
CA PHE A 115 -0.02 -14.86 8.73
C PHE A 115 -0.74 -16.02 8.00
N SER A 116 -1.45 -16.89 8.73
CA SER A 116 -2.06 -18.12 8.21
C SER A 116 -3.24 -17.91 7.27
N ARG A 117 -3.99 -16.81 7.46
CA ARG A 117 -5.10 -16.38 6.61
C ARG A 117 -4.99 -14.88 6.36
N SER A 118 -4.11 -14.52 5.42
CA SER A 118 -4.00 -13.14 4.98
C SER A 118 -4.89 -12.93 3.76
N PHE A 119 -5.47 -11.75 3.64
CA PHE A 119 -6.11 -11.35 2.39
C PHE A 119 -5.76 -9.91 2.09
N LEU A 120 -5.82 -9.56 0.81
CA LEU A 120 -5.76 -8.19 0.36
C LEU A 120 -6.85 -8.03 -0.70
N GLU A 121 -7.78 -7.14 -0.41
CA GLU A 121 -8.82 -6.72 -1.34
C GLU A 121 -8.36 -5.42 -1.99
N VAL A 122 -8.38 -5.38 -3.32
CA VAL A 122 -8.05 -4.18 -4.09
C VAL A 122 -9.31 -3.71 -4.79
N ALA A 123 -9.65 -2.43 -4.59
CA ALA A 123 -10.70 -1.73 -5.31
C ALA A 123 -10.06 -0.73 -6.28
N LEU A 124 -10.28 -0.97 -7.56
CA LEU A 124 -9.80 -0.14 -8.66
C LEU A 124 -10.91 0.78 -9.18
N PRO A 125 -10.56 1.91 -9.80
CA PRO A 125 -11.55 2.81 -10.36
C PRO A 125 -12.19 2.13 -11.58
N PRO A 126 -13.49 2.37 -11.83
CA PRO A 126 -14.16 1.86 -13.02
C PRO A 126 -13.50 2.43 -14.28
N PHE A 127 -13.39 1.60 -15.31
CA PHE A 127 -12.90 2.02 -16.61
C PHE A 127 -13.94 2.96 -17.27
N PRO A 128 -13.56 4.06 -17.93
CA PRO A 128 -14.54 4.97 -18.53
C PRO A 128 -15.31 4.31 -19.69
N PRO A 129 -16.49 4.83 -20.06
CA PRO A 129 -17.74 4.83 -19.30
C PRO A 129 -18.62 3.58 -19.58
N THR A 130 -18.14 2.60 -20.33
CA THR A 130 -18.98 1.48 -20.77
C THR A 130 -19.11 0.36 -19.73
N GLN A 131 -18.37 0.42 -18.62
CA GLN A 131 -18.33 -0.65 -17.63
C GLN A 131 -18.55 -0.10 -16.21
N ILE A 132 -19.79 -0.19 -15.74
CA ILE A 132 -20.30 0.38 -14.48
C ILE A 132 -19.83 -0.39 -13.23
N SER A 133 -19.06 -1.46 -13.38
CA SER A 133 -18.67 -2.30 -12.24
C SER A 133 -17.25 -1.99 -11.75
N GLN A 134 -17.14 -1.58 -10.48
CA GLN A 134 -15.87 -1.61 -9.76
C GLN A 134 -15.26 -3.01 -9.87
N THR A 135 -14.03 -3.09 -10.37
CA THR A 135 -13.30 -4.35 -10.41
C THR A 135 -12.79 -4.66 -9.00
N LYS A 136 -13.58 -5.41 -8.24
CA LYS A 136 -13.17 -5.94 -6.94
C LYS A 136 -12.23 -7.11 -7.16
N ILE A 137 -10.96 -6.91 -6.83
CA ILE A 137 -9.93 -7.95 -6.94
C ILE A 137 -9.70 -8.51 -5.55
N ILE A 138 -10.05 -9.79 -5.37
CA ILE A 138 -9.86 -10.47 -4.11
C ILE A 138 -8.59 -11.30 -4.22
N THR A 139 -7.51 -10.81 -3.61
CA THR A 139 -6.29 -11.62 -3.49
C THR A 139 -6.42 -12.51 -2.25
N LYS A 140 -6.42 -13.83 -2.48
CA LYS A 140 -6.51 -14.83 -1.40
C LYS A 140 -5.15 -15.43 -1.16
N TRP A 141 -4.71 -15.40 0.09
CA TRP A 141 -3.44 -15.98 0.48
C TRP A 141 -3.68 -17.30 1.19
N ARG A 142 -3.12 -18.37 0.63
CA ARG A 142 -3.05 -19.68 1.29
C ARG A 142 -1.58 -19.96 1.61
N SER A 143 -1.31 -20.66 2.71
CA SER A 143 -0.02 -20.77 3.42
C SER A 143 1.27 -21.03 2.62
N ALA A 144 1.20 -21.37 1.33
CA ALA A 144 2.36 -21.48 0.42
C ALA A 144 2.25 -20.65 -0.87
N LEU A 145 1.05 -20.20 -1.24
CA LEU A 145 0.76 -19.54 -2.53
C LEU A 145 0.29 -18.11 -2.30
N CYS A 146 1.05 -17.21 -2.87
CA CYS A 146 1.07 -15.80 -2.59
C CYS A 146 0.66 -15.08 -3.88
N GLY A 147 -0.64 -14.94 -4.15
CA GLY A 147 -1.10 -14.59 -5.49
C GLY A 147 -2.44 -13.87 -5.55
N PHE A 148 -2.82 -13.50 -6.77
CA PHE A 148 -4.10 -12.87 -7.07
C PHE A 148 -4.64 -13.33 -8.43
N SER A 149 -5.97 -13.24 -8.61
CA SER A 149 -6.60 -13.42 -9.91
C SER A 149 -7.30 -12.14 -10.37
N MET A 150 -7.37 -11.94 -11.67
CA MET A 150 -7.99 -10.78 -12.30
C MET A 150 -8.56 -11.18 -13.67
N VAL A 151 -9.69 -10.59 -14.07
CA VAL A 151 -10.22 -10.78 -15.42
C VAL A 151 -9.50 -9.83 -16.38
N ILE A 152 -8.77 -10.38 -17.34
CA ILE A 152 -8.03 -9.65 -18.37
C ILE A 152 -8.55 -10.11 -19.73
N GLY A 153 -9.05 -9.19 -20.56
CA GLY A 153 -9.61 -9.54 -21.86
C GLY A 153 -10.75 -10.57 -21.80
N GLY A 154 -11.55 -10.55 -20.74
CA GLY A 154 -12.67 -11.49 -20.53
C GLY A 154 -12.26 -12.88 -20.03
N LYS A 155 -10.97 -13.11 -19.71
CA LYS A 155 -10.48 -14.39 -19.17
C LYS A 155 -9.91 -14.18 -17.77
N GLU A 156 -10.18 -15.12 -16.86
CA GLU A 156 -9.58 -15.08 -15.52
C GLU A 156 -8.10 -15.50 -15.58
N GLU A 157 -7.23 -14.58 -15.18
CA GLU A 157 -5.79 -14.78 -15.11
C GLU A 157 -5.31 -14.78 -13.65
N CYS A 158 -4.44 -15.72 -13.33
CA CYS A 158 -3.89 -15.96 -12.00
C CYS A 158 -2.40 -15.63 -11.99
N PHE A 159 -1.96 -14.93 -10.95
CA PHE A 159 -0.59 -14.50 -10.74
C PHE A 159 -0.09 -14.93 -9.38
N GLU A 160 1.18 -15.34 -9.30
CA GLU A 160 1.78 -15.86 -8.08
C GLU A 160 3.18 -15.27 -7.84
N TRP A 161 3.35 -14.62 -6.69
CA TRP A 161 4.63 -14.16 -6.19
C TRP A 161 5.40 -15.31 -5.55
N ARG A 162 6.52 -15.66 -6.18
CA ARG A 162 7.43 -16.71 -5.71
C ARG A 162 8.73 -16.11 -5.23
N ARG A 163 9.34 -16.72 -4.21
CA ARG A 163 10.72 -16.40 -3.81
C ARG A 163 11.67 -16.69 -4.97
N THR A 164 12.69 -15.87 -5.14
CA THR A 164 13.65 -16.06 -6.22
C THR A 164 15.09 -15.70 -5.84
N THR A 165 16.03 -16.44 -6.45
CA THR A 165 17.47 -16.17 -6.47
C THR A 165 17.95 -15.81 -7.89
N ASP A 166 17.01 -15.45 -8.78
CA ASP A 166 17.31 -15.07 -10.16
C ASP A 166 18.25 -13.84 -10.19
N ALA A 167 19.20 -13.84 -11.12
CA ALA A 167 20.22 -12.78 -11.21
C ALA A 167 19.60 -11.42 -11.53
N GLU A 168 18.53 -11.40 -12.32
CA GLU A 168 17.76 -10.20 -12.63
C GLU A 168 17.13 -9.57 -11.38
N ALA A 169 16.61 -10.39 -10.47
CA ALA A 169 16.09 -9.91 -9.19
C ALA A 169 17.22 -9.37 -8.29
N LYS A 170 18.44 -9.89 -8.41
CA LYS A 170 19.62 -9.37 -7.70
C LYS A 170 20.06 -8.01 -8.24
N GLN A 171 19.84 -7.73 -9.52
CA GLN A 171 20.18 -6.42 -10.11
C GLN A 171 19.27 -5.29 -9.61
N ILE A 172 18.04 -5.59 -9.17
CA ILE A 172 17.14 -4.56 -8.64
C ILE A 172 17.27 -4.35 -7.13
N GLY A 173 17.78 -5.33 -6.37
CA GLY A 173 17.93 -5.21 -4.93
C GLY A 173 18.64 -6.39 -4.27
N ASN A 174 19.22 -6.11 -3.10
CA ASN A 174 20.07 -7.06 -2.38
C ASN A 174 19.32 -7.87 -1.33
N GLY A 175 18.18 -7.39 -0.84
CA GLY A 175 17.41 -8.00 0.22
C GLY A 175 16.44 -9.08 -0.25
N LEU A 176 15.22 -9.02 0.27
CA LEU A 176 14.14 -9.95 -0.06
C LEU A 176 13.75 -9.82 -1.51
N ARG A 177 13.77 -10.95 -2.23
CA ARG A 177 13.51 -11.00 -3.67
C ARG A 177 12.37 -11.95 -3.99
N ARG A 178 11.46 -11.46 -4.82
CA ARG A 178 10.36 -12.24 -5.36
C ARG A 178 10.16 -11.95 -6.83
N LYS A 179 9.54 -12.89 -7.52
CA LYS A 179 9.08 -12.77 -8.90
C LYS A 179 7.61 -13.05 -8.97
N LEU A 180 6.88 -12.31 -9.79
CA LEU A 180 5.49 -12.55 -10.09
C LEU A 180 5.40 -13.41 -11.36
N VAL A 181 4.75 -14.55 -11.23
CA VAL A 181 4.59 -15.54 -12.30
C VAL A 181 3.14 -15.55 -12.76
N ARG A 182 2.91 -15.52 -14.07
CA ARG A 182 1.58 -15.65 -14.68
C ARG A 182 1.24 -17.14 -14.81
N VAL A 183 0.31 -17.63 -13.99
CA VAL A 183 0.03 -19.06 -13.80
C VAL A 183 -0.96 -19.59 -14.85
N SER A 184 -2.00 -18.83 -15.18
CA SER A 184 -3.06 -19.23 -16.13
C SER A 184 -3.02 -18.47 -17.47
N GLY A 185 -1.87 -17.90 -17.83
CA GLY A 185 -1.62 -17.30 -19.15
C GLY A 185 -1.23 -18.34 -20.22
N PRO A 186 -1.08 -17.94 -21.50
CA PRO A 186 -0.57 -18.82 -22.54
C PRO A 186 0.81 -19.35 -22.16
N ASN A 187 0.91 -20.68 -21.96
CA ASN A 187 2.15 -21.35 -21.61
C ASN A 187 3.08 -21.31 -22.82
N SER A 188 4.06 -20.41 -22.81
CA SER A 188 4.86 -20.12 -24.01
C SER A 188 6.31 -20.58 -23.92
N GLY A 189 6.80 -20.97 -22.74
CA GLY A 189 8.22 -21.24 -22.52
C GLY A 189 8.52 -22.69 -22.18
N THR A 190 9.68 -23.17 -22.63
CA THR A 190 10.25 -24.44 -22.17
C THR A 190 10.76 -24.28 -20.74
N GLY A 191 10.13 -24.95 -19.78
CA GLY A 191 10.63 -25.05 -18.41
C GLY A 191 11.98 -25.79 -18.35
N GLY A 192 12.60 -25.82 -17.18
CA GLY A 192 13.84 -26.59 -16.97
C GLY A 192 14.91 -25.87 -16.15
N PRO A 193 16.12 -26.45 -16.11
CA PRO A 193 17.27 -25.88 -15.40
C PRO A 193 17.59 -24.47 -15.89
N LYS A 194 18.09 -23.62 -14.99
CA LYS A 194 18.37 -22.20 -15.27
C LYS A 194 19.26 -21.98 -16.50
N ALA A 195 20.16 -22.92 -16.82
CA ALA A 195 21.07 -22.83 -17.96
C ALA A 195 20.39 -23.10 -19.32
N LEU A 196 19.28 -23.84 -19.34
CA LEU A 196 18.58 -24.23 -20.57
C LEU A 196 17.25 -23.50 -20.75
N ARG A 197 16.79 -22.80 -19.72
CA ARG A 197 15.51 -22.09 -19.71
C ARG A 197 15.63 -20.74 -20.41
N GLU A 198 14.63 -20.42 -21.23
CA GLU A 198 14.50 -19.11 -21.86
C GLU A 198 14.40 -17.97 -20.82
N ALA A 199 15.03 -16.84 -21.14
CA ALA A 199 15.03 -15.66 -20.27
C ALA A 199 13.60 -15.12 -20.10
N GLY A 200 13.20 -14.84 -18.86
CA GLY A 200 11.84 -14.36 -18.57
C GLY A 200 10.82 -15.46 -18.28
N PHE A 201 11.23 -16.73 -18.29
CA PHE A 201 10.39 -17.82 -17.81
C PHE A 201 10.83 -18.32 -16.43
N SER A 202 9.92 -18.97 -15.71
CA SER A 202 10.15 -19.65 -14.45
C SER A 202 10.51 -21.12 -14.69
N SER A 203 11.01 -21.85 -13.69
CA SER A 203 11.50 -23.22 -13.85
C SER A 203 10.43 -24.19 -14.36
N ASP A 204 9.16 -23.87 -14.11
CA ASP A 204 7.96 -24.53 -14.59
C ASP A 204 7.48 -24.02 -15.97
N GLY A 205 8.29 -23.25 -16.69
CA GLY A 205 7.94 -22.73 -18.03
C GLY A 205 6.92 -21.59 -18.02
N LYS A 206 6.56 -21.08 -16.83
CA LYS A 206 5.59 -20.00 -16.68
C LYS A 206 6.24 -18.63 -16.84
N GLU A 207 5.53 -17.71 -17.48
CA GLU A 207 6.03 -16.35 -17.73
C GLU A 207 6.26 -15.59 -16.40
N VAL A 208 7.40 -14.92 -16.29
CA VAL A 208 7.70 -13.97 -15.22
C VAL A 208 7.33 -12.57 -15.68
N VAL A 209 6.33 -11.98 -15.02
CA VAL A 209 5.72 -10.70 -15.41
C VAL A 209 6.15 -9.52 -14.55
N ALA A 210 6.74 -9.78 -13.38
CA ALA A 210 7.37 -8.74 -12.58
C ALA A 210 8.43 -9.33 -11.64
N PHE A 211 9.34 -8.47 -11.20
CA PHE A 211 10.23 -8.72 -10.07
C PHE A 211 10.01 -7.68 -8.99
N MET A 212 10.22 -8.09 -7.76
CA MET A 212 10.20 -7.24 -6.59
C MET A 212 11.45 -7.53 -5.77
N ALA A 213 12.15 -6.48 -5.37
CA ALA A 213 13.28 -6.60 -4.47
C ALA A 213 13.30 -5.48 -3.44
N ASP A 214 13.69 -5.86 -2.23
CA ASP A 214 14.05 -4.93 -1.18
C ASP A 214 15.43 -4.33 -1.47
N ASN A 215 15.50 -3.01 -1.42
CA ASN A 215 16.75 -2.26 -1.59
C ASN A 215 17.49 -2.07 -0.25
N SER A 216 17.02 -2.62 0.86
CA SER A 216 17.62 -2.38 2.16
C SER A 216 18.99 -3.03 2.31
N SER A 217 20.01 -2.20 2.55
CA SER A 217 21.08 -2.47 3.51
C SER A 217 20.77 -1.66 4.77
N TRP A 218 19.87 -2.14 5.63
CA TRP A 218 19.52 -1.68 6.99
C TRP A 218 19.41 -0.18 7.38
N ASN A 219 19.63 0.79 6.50
CA ASN A 219 19.52 2.21 6.81
C ASN A 219 18.10 2.76 6.54
N MET A 220 17.66 3.71 7.37
CA MET A 220 16.35 4.37 7.35
C MET A 220 16.14 5.26 6.11
N GLY A 221 16.01 4.64 4.93
CA GLY A 221 15.73 5.34 3.67
C GLY A 221 15.48 4.42 2.47
N HIS A 222 15.65 3.10 2.64
CA HIS A 222 15.47 2.14 1.56
C HIS A 222 14.01 1.71 1.45
N GLY A 223 13.51 1.65 0.22
CA GLY A 223 12.19 1.09 -0.06
C GLY A 223 12.22 -0.03 -1.07
N LEU A 224 11.10 -0.20 -1.76
CA LEU A 224 10.80 -1.38 -2.55
C LEU A 224 10.96 -1.06 -4.03
N THR A 225 11.73 -1.87 -4.75
CA THR A 225 11.79 -1.79 -6.22
C THR A 225 10.91 -2.85 -6.83
N ILE A 226 10.02 -2.44 -7.73
CA ILE A 226 9.24 -3.33 -8.58
C ILE A 226 9.60 -3.05 -10.03
N ARG A 227 9.95 -4.10 -10.78
CA ARG A 227 10.27 -4.02 -12.20
C ARG A 227 9.35 -4.94 -12.98
N PHE A 228 8.59 -4.39 -13.92
CA PHE A 228 7.74 -5.16 -14.81
C PHE A 228 8.55 -5.85 -15.90
N LYS A 229 8.09 -7.02 -16.36
CA LYS A 229 8.72 -7.84 -17.40
C LYS A 229 7.67 -8.55 -18.24
N GLY A 230 8.06 -9.03 -19.43
CA GLY A 230 7.18 -9.82 -20.29
C GLY A 230 5.90 -9.06 -20.61
N SER A 231 4.76 -9.74 -20.50
CA SER A 231 3.43 -9.18 -20.68
C SER A 231 3.08 -8.08 -19.67
N GLY A 232 3.73 -8.05 -18.50
CA GLY A 232 3.57 -6.98 -17.52
C GLY A 232 4.25 -5.67 -17.89
N LEU A 233 5.29 -5.72 -18.75
CA LEU A 233 5.98 -4.54 -19.26
C LEU A 233 5.18 -3.87 -20.39
N GLY A 234 4.49 -4.67 -21.21
CA GLY A 234 3.60 -4.18 -22.25
C GLY A 234 2.27 -3.67 -21.71
N ASP A 235 1.36 -3.32 -22.62
CA ASP A 235 -0.03 -2.94 -22.29
C ASP A 235 -0.99 -4.14 -22.29
N ILE A 236 -0.45 -5.36 -22.41
CA ILE A 236 -1.24 -6.60 -22.56
C ILE A 236 -2.09 -6.87 -21.32
N LEU A 237 -1.52 -6.68 -20.13
CA LEU A 237 -2.22 -6.89 -18.86
C LEU A 237 -2.97 -5.64 -18.37
N GLY A 238 -2.71 -4.49 -19.01
CA GLY A 238 -3.30 -3.19 -18.67
C GLY A 238 -2.79 -2.57 -17.37
N GLU A 239 -3.17 -1.30 -17.17
CA GLU A 239 -2.71 -0.49 -16.06
C GLU A 239 -3.31 -0.92 -14.71
N GLN A 240 -4.56 -1.37 -14.71
CA GLN A 240 -5.24 -1.92 -13.52
C GLN A 240 -4.48 -3.13 -12.93
N TRP A 241 -3.90 -3.97 -13.79
CA TRP A 241 -3.06 -5.07 -13.37
C TRP A 241 -1.76 -4.57 -12.74
N ARG A 242 -1.11 -3.54 -13.31
CA ARG A 242 0.12 -2.96 -12.74
C ARG A 242 -0.10 -2.39 -11.36
N ILE A 243 -1.21 -1.67 -11.15
CA ILE A 243 -1.61 -1.16 -9.84
C ILE A 243 -1.84 -2.32 -8.86
N SER A 244 -2.51 -3.38 -9.30
CA SER A 244 -2.75 -4.56 -8.46
C SER A 244 -1.47 -5.33 -8.10
N CYS A 245 -0.54 -5.44 -9.06
CA CYS A 245 0.79 -5.97 -8.86
C CYS A 245 1.57 -5.13 -7.82
N LEU A 246 1.54 -3.81 -7.94
CA LEU A 246 2.18 -2.87 -7.02
C LEU A 246 1.63 -3.03 -5.59
N LEU A 247 0.31 -3.00 -5.43
CA LEU A 247 -0.35 -3.10 -4.12
C LEU A 247 -0.14 -4.46 -3.47
N SER A 248 -0.23 -5.55 -4.24
CA SER A 248 0.04 -6.91 -3.74
C SER A 248 1.51 -7.14 -3.38
N GLY A 249 2.44 -6.59 -4.16
CA GLY A 249 3.87 -6.61 -3.85
C GLY A 249 4.20 -5.82 -2.59
N LEU A 250 3.66 -4.61 -2.44
CA LEU A 250 3.86 -3.78 -1.25
C LEU A 250 3.33 -4.46 0.02
N TRP A 251 2.12 -5.04 -0.06
CA TRP A 251 1.54 -5.83 1.04
C TRP A 251 2.43 -7.01 1.43
N LEU A 252 2.98 -7.70 0.44
CA LEU A 252 3.83 -8.86 0.65
C LEU A 252 5.17 -8.52 1.27
N TRP A 253 5.82 -7.49 0.74
CA TRP A 253 7.06 -6.97 1.29
C TRP A 253 6.86 -6.57 2.75
N TRP A 254 5.72 -5.93 3.06
CA TRP A 254 5.36 -5.60 4.43
C TRP A 254 5.20 -6.84 5.34
N ILE A 255 4.46 -7.87 4.89
CA ILE A 255 4.34 -9.15 5.62
C ILE A 255 5.72 -9.75 5.87
N ASP A 256 6.57 -9.78 4.85
CA ASP A 256 7.90 -10.37 4.97
C ASP A 256 8.74 -9.58 5.98
N LEU A 257 8.75 -8.24 5.94
CA LEU A 257 9.45 -7.41 6.94
C LEU A 257 9.01 -7.73 8.38
N GLY A 258 7.70 -7.89 8.61
CA GLY A 258 7.18 -8.29 9.92
C GLY A 258 7.70 -9.66 10.38
N ARG A 259 7.81 -10.63 9.45
CA ARG A 259 8.37 -11.96 9.74
C ARG A 259 9.84 -11.88 10.11
N TYR A 260 10.65 -11.13 9.36
CA TYR A 260 12.09 -10.97 9.64
C TYR A 260 12.34 -10.29 10.99
N GLY A 261 11.54 -9.28 11.35
CA GLY A 261 11.63 -8.64 12.68
C GLY A 261 11.39 -9.63 13.84
N THR A 262 10.48 -10.58 13.67
CA THR A 262 10.18 -11.60 14.70
C THR A 262 11.19 -12.75 14.76
N THR A 263 11.91 -13.05 13.67
CA THR A 263 12.84 -14.20 13.65
C THR A 263 14.19 -13.90 14.32
N VAL A 264 14.62 -12.63 14.34
CA VAL A 264 15.87 -12.24 15.04
C VAL A 264 15.70 -12.24 16.56
N ALA A 265 14.48 -12.02 17.07
CA ALA A 265 14.18 -12.08 18.50
C ALA A 265 14.23 -13.50 19.10
N GLY A 266 14.26 -14.55 18.27
CA GLY A 266 14.39 -15.95 18.70
C GLY A 266 15.82 -16.44 18.92
N ALA A 267 16.85 -15.67 18.53
CA ALA A 267 18.26 -16.04 18.67
C ALA A 267 19.11 -15.02 19.45
N GLY A 268 18.51 -13.95 19.94
CA GLY A 268 19.17 -12.96 20.78
C GLY A 268 18.27 -11.75 20.95
N ALA A 269 17.92 -11.43 22.19
CA ALA A 269 17.05 -10.31 22.52
C ALA A 269 17.57 -8.99 21.91
N VAL A 270 16.91 -8.51 20.87
CA VAL A 270 16.90 -7.09 20.52
C VAL A 270 15.48 -6.61 20.74
N THR A 271 15.27 -6.00 21.90
CA THR A 271 14.10 -5.19 22.19
C THR A 271 13.99 -4.13 21.10
N ILE A 272 13.04 -4.27 20.18
CA ILE A 272 12.59 -3.14 19.39
C ILE A 272 11.93 -2.22 20.40
N VAL A 273 12.64 -1.17 20.80
CA VAL A 273 12.09 -0.06 21.57
C VAL A 273 11.03 0.58 20.66
N ALA A 274 9.80 0.10 20.81
CA ALA A 274 8.64 0.86 20.41
C ALA A 274 8.68 2.14 21.24
N GLY A 275 8.92 3.27 20.58
CA GLY A 275 8.89 4.59 21.21
C GLY A 275 7.51 4.82 21.83
N VAL A 276 7.41 4.53 23.13
CA VAL A 276 6.43 5.12 24.03
C VAL A 276 7.19 6.22 24.75
N GLY A 277 7.04 7.45 24.25
CA GLY A 277 7.42 8.63 25.01
C GLY A 277 6.50 8.76 26.22
N LEU A 278 6.94 8.26 27.37
CA LEU A 278 6.38 8.61 28.65
C LEU A 278 7.04 9.92 29.09
N GLY A 279 6.30 11.02 28.91
CA GLY A 279 6.65 12.31 29.50
C GLY A 279 6.60 12.20 31.02
N LEU A 280 7.72 12.50 31.67
CA LEU A 280 7.78 12.83 33.09
C LEU A 280 7.76 14.35 33.20
N ALA A 281 6.64 14.87 33.69
CA ALA A 281 6.56 16.24 34.21
C ALA A 281 7.36 16.31 35.52
N ALA A 282 8.05 17.44 35.69
CA ALA A 282 8.84 17.82 36.86
C ALA A 282 7.95 18.25 38.04
#